data_AF-A0A2W0BZ27-F1
#
_entry.id   AF-A0A2W0BZ27-F1
#
_cell.length_a   1.000
_cell.length_b   1.000
_cell.length_c   1.000
_cell.angle_alpha   90.00
_cell.angle_beta   90.00
_cell.angle_gamma   90.00
#
_symmetry.space_group_name_H-M   'P 1'
#
loop_
_entity.id
_entity.type
_entity.pdbx_description
1 polymer ?
#
loop_
_entity_poly.entity_id
_entity_poly.type
_entity_poly.pdbx_seq_one_letter_code
_entity_poly.pdbx_strand_id
1 'polypeptide(L)'
;MRVLADGYADRYKLPLTSSGFGQSVPSLKRSCASASYLVPKIRFLFLALTCRNRSAAQLRIVPGRNSSGKLRGRMKQHREAILFSTLLSCLVLFCGFVGRGESVSVRSAEDSITRHIAQLRSKEAQERAAAAYWLGNRGTAAERAIPALVDLLGDQTPIEVSKYRKPDTFDVRKLTLGEEVASALVNIGKSSTDALIKTLITSPEPHARENAAWALGALHRRQLI
;
A
#
# COMPACT_ATOMS: atom_id res chain seq x y z
N MET A 1 48.98 -18.50 -5.28
CA MET A 1 47.67 -17.82 -5.14
C MET A 1 46.86 -17.78 -6.45
N ARG A 2 46.87 -18.84 -7.30
CA ARG A 2 46.12 -18.87 -8.57
C ARG A 2 45.03 -19.93 -8.65
N VAL A 3 44.92 -20.82 -7.65
CA VAL A 3 44.02 -22.00 -7.70
C VAL A 3 42.61 -21.73 -7.13
N LEU A 4 42.39 -20.57 -6.50
CA LEU A 4 41.06 -20.19 -5.96
C LEU A 4 40.22 -19.33 -6.93
N ALA A 5 40.77 -18.91 -8.08
CA ALA A 5 40.07 -18.05 -9.02
C ALA A 5 39.12 -18.83 -9.95
N ASP A 6 39.49 -20.06 -10.35
CA ASP A 6 38.77 -20.80 -11.38
C ASP A 6 37.42 -21.36 -10.91
N GLY A 7 37.27 -21.71 -9.62
CA GLY A 7 35.98 -22.09 -9.05
C GLY A 7 35.04 -20.90 -8.74
N TYR A 8 35.56 -19.67 -8.77
CA TYR A 8 34.83 -18.46 -8.39
C TYR A 8 34.12 -17.80 -9.59
N ALA A 9 34.65 -17.96 -10.80
CA ALA A 9 34.10 -17.35 -12.01
C ALA A 9 32.76 -17.95 -12.45
N ASP A 10 32.53 -19.25 -12.25
CA ASP A 10 31.26 -19.90 -12.59
C ASP A 10 30.12 -19.55 -11.62
N ARG A 11 30.43 -19.13 -10.39
CA ARG A 11 29.44 -18.72 -9.37
C ARG A 11 28.65 -17.48 -9.80
N TYR A 12 29.23 -16.64 -10.65
CA TYR A 12 28.66 -15.34 -11.07
C TYR A 12 28.44 -15.22 -12.57
N LYS A 13 28.14 -16.34 -13.27
CA LYS A 13 27.51 -16.25 -14.59
C LYS A 13 26.18 -15.53 -14.44
N LEU A 14 26.25 -14.22 -14.63
CA LEU A 14 25.13 -13.29 -14.51
C LEU A 14 24.04 -13.78 -15.47
N PRO A 15 22.84 -14.12 -14.96
CA PRO A 15 21.71 -14.38 -15.84
C PRO A 15 21.37 -13.04 -16.48
N LEU A 16 21.85 -12.84 -17.71
CA LEU A 16 21.23 -11.92 -18.64
C LEU A 16 19.90 -12.54 -19.01
N THR A 17 18.89 -12.45 -18.12
CA THR A 17 17.51 -12.71 -18.53
C THR A 17 17.06 -11.50 -19.35
N SER A 18 17.46 -11.55 -20.61
CA SER A 18 16.71 -10.94 -21.69
C SER A 18 15.25 -11.35 -21.57
N SER A 19 14.38 -10.36 -21.40
CA SER A 19 13.07 -10.32 -22.04
C SER A 19 12.21 -11.58 -21.91
N GLY A 20 11.50 -11.67 -20.78
CA GLY A 20 10.31 -12.51 -20.61
C GLY A 20 9.14 -11.76 -19.97
N PHE A 21 9.14 -10.42 -19.97
CA PHE A 21 7.96 -9.62 -19.60
C PHE A 21 7.08 -9.40 -20.82
N GLY A 22 6.44 -10.48 -21.25
CA GLY A 22 5.37 -10.50 -22.23
C GLY A 22 4.14 -11.15 -21.61
N GLN A 23 3.65 -10.63 -20.48
CA GLN A 23 2.31 -10.99 -20.04
C GLN A 23 1.31 -10.24 -20.91
N SER A 24 0.71 -10.99 -21.83
CA SER A 24 -0.54 -10.67 -22.49
C SER A 24 -1.54 -10.12 -21.48
N VAL A 25 -1.81 -8.82 -21.56
CA VAL A 25 -2.98 -8.21 -20.97
C VAL A 25 -4.21 -8.84 -21.63
N PRO A 26 -5.11 -9.53 -20.90
CA PRO A 26 -6.41 -9.83 -21.45
C PRO A 26 -7.16 -8.51 -21.61
N SER A 27 -7.39 -8.14 -22.87
CA SER A 27 -8.24 -7.04 -23.30
C SER A 27 -9.55 -7.02 -22.53
N LEU A 28 -9.72 -6.04 -21.66
CA LEU A 28 -10.99 -5.74 -21.01
C LEU A 28 -11.95 -5.25 -22.10
N LYS A 29 -12.71 -6.18 -22.70
CA LYS A 29 -13.86 -5.84 -23.53
C LYS A 29 -14.82 -5.03 -22.67
N ARG A 30 -14.92 -3.73 -22.97
CA ARG A 30 -16.06 -2.89 -22.59
C ARG A 30 -17.31 -3.55 -23.16
N SER A 31 -18.14 -4.11 -22.29
CA SER A 31 -19.49 -4.53 -22.65
C SER A 31 -20.46 -3.62 -21.90
N CYS A 32 -21.05 -2.68 -22.65
CA CYS A 32 -22.25 -1.96 -22.28
C CYS A 32 -23.45 -2.87 -22.59
N ALA A 33 -24.21 -3.26 -21.57
CA ALA A 33 -25.60 -3.75 -21.65
C ALA A 33 -26.12 -3.81 -20.19
N SER A 34 -26.88 -2.81 -19.74
CA SER A 34 -28.35 -2.71 -19.79
C SER A 34 -29.10 -3.66 -18.84
N ALA A 35 -30.19 -3.11 -18.31
CA ALA A 35 -31.29 -3.73 -17.57
C ALA A 35 -31.05 -4.02 -16.07
N SER A 36 -31.62 -3.22 -15.16
CA SER A 36 -33.06 -3.14 -14.77
C SER A 36 -33.35 -4.02 -13.55
N TYR A 37 -33.14 -3.52 -12.32
CA TYR A 37 -33.80 -4.00 -11.08
C TYR A 37 -33.56 -2.92 -10.01
N LEU A 38 -34.41 -2.59 -9.06
CA LEU A 38 -35.80 -2.90 -8.73
C LEU A 38 -36.02 -1.96 -7.53
N VAL A 39 -36.93 -0.99 -7.63
CA VAL A 39 -37.20 -0.02 -6.56
C VAL A 39 -37.82 -0.74 -5.37
N PRO A 40 -37.26 -0.68 -4.14
CA PRO A 40 -38.02 -1.00 -2.95
C PRO A 40 -38.75 0.26 -2.50
N LYS A 41 -40.08 0.20 -2.58
CA LYS A 41 -41.02 1.04 -1.84
C LYS A 41 -40.65 0.98 -0.36
N ILE A 42 -40.27 2.12 0.23
CA ILE A 42 -40.26 2.26 1.69
C ILE A 42 -41.20 3.40 2.07
N ARG A 43 -42.39 2.95 2.48
CA ARG A 43 -43.46 3.70 3.12
C ARG A 43 -43.00 3.90 4.58
N PHE A 44 -42.71 5.12 5.02
CA PHE A 44 -42.67 5.42 6.45
C PHE A 44 -43.65 6.54 6.79
N LEU A 45 -44.54 6.15 7.70
CA LEU A 45 -45.64 6.91 8.25
C LEU A 45 -45.16 8.26 8.83
N PHE A 46 -45.86 9.32 8.42
CA PHE A 46 -46.00 10.55 9.19
C PHE A 46 -46.90 10.26 10.39
N LEU A 47 -46.36 10.42 11.61
CA LEU A 47 -47.00 10.70 12.90
C LEU A 47 -45.85 10.61 13.91
N ALA A 48 -45.63 11.45 14.91
CA ALA A 48 -46.31 12.55 15.56
C ALA A 48 -45.20 13.21 16.43
N LEU A 49 -45.19 14.49 16.78
CA LEU A 49 -45.87 15.05 17.95
C LEU A 49 -45.30 16.46 18.11
N THR A 50 -46.09 17.46 17.78
CA THR A 50 -45.92 18.81 18.30
C THR A 50 -46.52 18.87 19.70
N CYS A 51 -45.69 19.04 20.72
CA CYS A 51 -46.08 19.55 22.03
C CYS A 51 -44.82 20.17 22.68
N ARG A 52 -44.80 21.48 22.92
CA ARG A 52 -45.24 22.15 24.18
C ARG A 52 -44.01 22.28 25.10
N ASN A 53 -43.57 23.41 25.70
CA ASN A 53 -44.13 24.75 25.92
C ASN A 53 -43.19 25.56 26.86
N ARG A 54 -43.35 26.89 26.85
CA ARG A 54 -43.22 27.89 27.93
C ARG A 54 -41.88 28.13 28.66
N SER A 55 -41.46 29.41 28.64
CA SER A 55 -41.51 30.33 29.80
C SER A 55 -41.30 31.78 29.31
N ALA A 56 -42.25 32.70 29.53
CA ALA A 56 -42.27 33.71 30.62
C ALA A 56 -41.19 34.82 30.41
N ALA A 57 -41.39 36.13 30.56
CA ALA A 57 -42.43 36.93 31.20
C ALA A 57 -42.37 38.39 30.70
N GLN A 58 -43.53 39.04 30.84
CA GLN A 58 -43.85 40.46 31.02
C GLN A 58 -42.79 41.57 30.87
N LEU A 59 -43.18 42.67 30.20
CA LEU A 59 -43.30 43.98 30.87
C LEU A 59 -44.30 44.90 30.14
N ARG A 60 -45.19 45.54 30.91
CA ARG A 60 -46.08 46.66 30.51
C ARG A 60 -45.26 47.92 30.25
N ILE A 61 -45.75 48.83 29.39
CA ILE A 61 -45.95 50.29 29.65
C ILE A 61 -46.55 50.99 28.39
N VAL A 62 -47.75 51.56 28.59
CA VAL A 62 -48.36 52.84 28.11
C VAL A 62 -48.48 53.18 26.59
N PRO A 63 -49.64 53.70 26.13
CA PRO A 63 -49.92 54.00 24.72
C PRO A 63 -49.54 55.43 24.30
N GLY A 64 -49.19 55.63 23.03
CA GLY A 64 -48.90 56.97 22.50
C GLY A 64 -48.85 57.05 20.98
N ARG A 65 -49.95 57.58 20.41
CA ARG A 65 -50.03 58.49 19.25
C ARG A 65 -49.48 58.05 17.86
N ASN A 66 -50.47 57.80 17.00
CA ASN A 66 -50.56 58.14 15.56
C ASN A 66 -49.32 58.71 14.87
N SER A 67 -48.86 58.02 13.81
CA SER A 67 -48.47 58.65 12.54
C SER A 67 -48.38 57.63 11.41
N SER A 68 -49.02 57.99 10.30
CA SER A 68 -49.13 57.28 9.03
C SER A 68 -47.77 56.90 8.43
N GLY A 69 -47.65 55.67 7.92
CA GLY A 69 -46.42 55.23 7.26
C GLY A 69 -46.48 53.85 6.61
N LYS A 70 -46.91 53.84 5.35
CA LYS A 70 -46.40 52.96 4.27
C LYS A 70 -46.43 51.44 4.49
N LEU A 71 -47.49 50.81 3.98
CA LEU A 71 -47.43 49.43 3.46
C LEU A 71 -46.41 49.35 2.30
N ARG A 72 -45.26 48.69 2.49
CA ARG A 72 -44.56 48.00 1.38
C ARG A 72 -43.39 47.14 1.84
N GLY A 73 -43.45 45.86 1.48
CA GLY A 73 -42.25 45.09 1.12
C GLY A 73 -41.61 44.27 2.23
N ARG A 74 -42.28 43.21 2.71
CA ARG A 74 -41.65 42.19 3.57
C ARG A 74 -42.03 40.77 3.17
N MET A 75 -42.02 40.48 1.87
CA MET A 75 -42.19 39.12 1.33
C MET A 75 -41.05 38.70 0.37
N LYS A 76 -39.85 39.29 0.49
CA LYS A 76 -38.65 38.80 -0.23
C LYS A 76 -37.70 37.97 0.64
N GLN A 77 -37.75 38.09 1.97
CA GLN A 77 -36.81 37.38 2.87
C GLN A 77 -37.11 35.89 3.06
N HIS A 78 -38.37 35.46 2.92
CA HIS A 78 -38.74 34.05 3.13
C HIS A 78 -38.44 33.15 1.93
N ARG A 79 -38.46 33.69 0.70
CA ARG A 79 -38.20 32.90 -0.52
C ARG A 79 -36.74 32.48 -0.62
N GLU A 80 -35.83 33.39 -0.31
CA GLU A 80 -34.39 33.13 -0.25
C GLU A 80 -34.07 32.07 0.80
N ALA A 81 -34.62 32.19 2.02
CA ALA A 81 -34.36 31.25 3.11
C ALA A 81 -34.84 29.82 2.80
N ILE A 82 -35.95 29.67 2.09
CA ILE A 82 -36.44 28.36 1.65
C ILE A 82 -35.50 27.77 0.59
N LEU A 83 -35.04 28.56 -0.37
CA LEU A 83 -34.09 28.12 -1.40
C LEU A 83 -32.74 27.69 -0.78
N PHE A 84 -32.19 28.46 0.15
CA PHE A 84 -30.96 28.10 0.87
C PHE A 84 -31.11 26.80 1.67
N SER A 85 -32.23 26.61 2.36
CA SER A 85 -32.52 25.37 3.11
C SER A 85 -32.59 24.16 2.19
N THR A 86 -33.25 24.29 1.03
CA THR A 86 -33.31 23.20 0.04
C THR A 86 -31.94 22.91 -0.59
N LEU A 87 -31.14 23.94 -0.87
CA LEU A 87 -29.79 23.78 -1.41
C LEU A 87 -28.84 23.14 -0.39
N LEU A 88 -28.92 23.52 0.88
CA LEU A 88 -28.12 22.93 1.95
C LEU A 88 -28.49 21.46 2.20
N SER A 89 -29.79 21.15 2.17
CA SER A 89 -30.29 19.78 2.25
C SER A 89 -29.85 18.94 1.05
N CYS A 90 -29.94 19.48 -0.17
CA CYS A 90 -29.40 18.85 -1.37
C CYS A 90 -27.89 18.65 -1.28
N LEU A 91 -27.13 19.60 -0.72
CA LEU A 91 -25.69 19.50 -0.56
C LEU A 91 -25.32 18.42 0.48
N VAL A 92 -26.09 18.25 1.56
CA VAL A 92 -25.88 17.15 2.51
C VAL A 92 -26.27 15.80 1.91
N LEU A 93 -27.31 15.74 1.08
CA LEU A 93 -27.70 14.52 0.36
C LEU A 93 -26.75 14.17 -0.79
N PHE A 94 -26.14 15.16 -1.46
CA PHE A 94 -25.15 14.96 -2.53
C PHE A 94 -23.72 14.75 -1.98
N CYS A 95 -23.34 15.38 -0.86
CA CYS A 95 -22.03 15.21 -0.23
C CYS A 95 -21.99 14.10 0.84
N GLY A 96 -23.14 13.59 1.28
CA GLY A 96 -23.24 12.50 2.27
C GLY A 96 -22.74 11.14 1.79
N PHE A 97 -22.39 11.01 0.51
CA PHE A 97 -21.77 9.81 -0.07
C PHE A 97 -20.32 10.06 -0.51
N VAL A 98 -19.54 10.83 0.25
CA VAL A 98 -18.08 10.62 0.23
C VAL A 98 -17.82 9.36 1.06
N GLY A 99 -18.07 8.22 0.41
CA GLY A 99 -17.76 6.91 0.93
C GLY A 99 -16.30 6.87 1.36
N ARG A 100 -16.10 6.58 2.64
CA ARG A 100 -14.85 6.18 3.26
C ARG A 100 -14.42 4.83 2.69
N GLY A 101 -14.05 4.80 1.42
CA GLY A 101 -13.40 3.68 0.75
C GLY A 101 -11.89 3.80 0.88
N GLU A 102 -11.20 2.67 0.98
CA GLU A 102 -9.73 2.53 1.03
C GLU A 102 -9.06 2.76 2.39
N SER A 103 -9.22 1.80 3.32
CA SER A 103 -8.20 1.56 4.35
C SER A 103 -7.94 0.08 4.68
N VAL A 104 -8.69 -0.85 4.07
CA VAL A 104 -8.58 -2.29 4.37
C VAL A 104 -7.47 -2.96 3.55
N SER A 105 -7.25 -2.55 2.30
CA SER A 105 -6.25 -3.17 1.40
C SER A 105 -4.80 -2.85 1.82
N VAL A 106 -4.50 -1.58 2.14
CA VAL A 106 -3.14 -1.15 2.53
C VAL A 106 -2.72 -1.76 3.87
N ARG A 107 -3.64 -1.83 4.86
CA ARG A 107 -3.35 -2.48 6.15
C ARG A 107 -3.00 -3.95 5.99
N SER A 108 -3.75 -4.68 5.16
CA SER A 108 -3.47 -6.09 4.88
C SER A 108 -2.09 -6.33 4.25
N ALA A 109 -1.65 -5.43 3.37
CA ALA A 109 -0.32 -5.50 2.77
C ALA A 109 0.81 -5.24 3.81
N GLU A 110 0.67 -4.21 4.63
CA GLU A 110 1.62 -3.89 5.72
C GLU A 110 1.70 -5.00 6.78
N ASP A 111 0.56 -5.60 7.13
CA ASP A 111 0.49 -6.75 8.03
C ASP A 111 1.23 -7.95 7.43
N SER A 112 1.06 -8.16 6.12
CA SER A 112 1.77 -9.22 5.38
C SER A 112 3.28 -8.98 5.37
N ILE A 113 3.75 -7.75 5.13
CA ILE A 113 5.19 -7.41 5.18
C ILE A 113 5.73 -7.64 6.59
N THR A 114 5.02 -7.16 7.62
CA THR A 114 5.42 -7.32 9.01
C THR A 114 5.55 -8.79 9.40
N ARG A 115 4.61 -9.63 8.96
CA ARG A 115 4.66 -11.07 9.17
C ARG A 115 5.89 -11.71 8.52
N HIS A 116 6.21 -11.36 7.28
CA HIS A 116 7.38 -11.95 6.60
C HIS A 116 8.70 -11.45 7.20
N ILE A 117 8.75 -10.20 7.70
CA ILE A 117 9.90 -9.72 8.50
C ILE A 117 10.10 -10.59 9.76
N ALA A 118 9.01 -10.96 10.44
CA ALA A 118 9.10 -11.87 11.58
C ALA A 118 9.59 -13.27 11.17
N GLN A 119 9.20 -13.77 10.00
CA GLN A 119 9.64 -15.07 9.48
C GLN A 119 11.13 -15.12 9.13
N LEU A 120 11.79 -13.99 8.87
CA LEU A 120 13.25 -13.94 8.73
C LEU A 120 13.99 -14.40 9.99
N ARG A 121 13.32 -14.45 11.15
CA ARG A 121 13.87 -14.94 12.42
C ARG A 121 13.49 -16.40 12.70
N SER A 122 12.91 -17.11 11.73
CA SER A 122 12.59 -18.52 11.87
C SER A 122 13.85 -19.37 12.06
N LYS A 123 13.70 -20.50 12.74
CA LYS A 123 14.80 -21.45 12.98
C LYS A 123 15.20 -22.14 11.68
N GLU A 124 14.22 -22.41 10.82
CA GLU A 124 14.38 -23.12 9.56
C GLU A 124 14.88 -22.17 8.46
N ALA A 125 16.04 -22.49 7.88
CA ALA A 125 16.64 -21.67 6.81
C ALA A 125 15.74 -21.54 5.57
N GLN A 126 14.97 -22.57 5.27
CA GLN A 126 14.03 -22.60 4.15
C GLN A 126 12.87 -21.63 4.37
N GLU A 127 12.42 -21.45 5.60
CA GLU A 127 11.39 -20.44 5.92
C GLU A 127 11.96 -19.02 5.81
N ARG A 128 13.20 -18.82 6.29
CA ARG A 128 13.90 -17.53 6.12
C ARG A 128 14.07 -17.19 4.63
N ALA A 129 14.47 -18.15 3.82
CA ALA A 129 14.65 -17.98 2.38
C ALA A 129 13.34 -17.65 1.67
N ALA A 130 12.26 -18.37 1.98
CA ALA A 130 10.95 -18.10 1.42
C ALA A 130 10.46 -16.69 1.79
N ALA A 131 10.69 -16.26 3.03
CA ALA A 131 10.36 -14.92 3.49
C ALA A 131 11.19 -13.84 2.77
N ALA A 132 12.50 -14.05 2.64
CA ALA A 132 13.39 -13.14 1.91
C ALA A 132 12.96 -12.99 0.45
N TYR A 133 12.69 -14.10 -0.23
CA TYR A 133 12.19 -14.12 -1.61
C TYR A 133 10.87 -13.34 -1.74
N TRP A 134 9.91 -13.61 -0.85
CA TRP A 134 8.62 -12.92 -0.86
C TRP A 134 8.77 -11.41 -0.67
N LEU A 135 9.61 -10.98 0.28
CA LEU A 135 9.90 -9.57 0.56
C LEU A 135 10.58 -8.90 -0.64
N GLY A 136 11.55 -9.56 -1.26
CA GLY A 136 12.17 -9.08 -2.49
C GLY A 136 11.14 -8.84 -3.61
N ASN A 137 10.19 -9.75 -3.77
CA ASN A 137 9.10 -9.62 -4.74
C ASN A 137 8.08 -8.51 -4.43
N ARG A 138 8.15 -7.86 -3.27
CA ARG A 138 7.37 -6.64 -2.97
C ARG A 138 8.10 -5.38 -3.43
N GLY A 139 9.39 -5.47 -3.75
CA GLY A 139 10.18 -4.32 -4.17
C GLY A 139 10.27 -3.25 -3.09
N THR A 140 10.12 -1.99 -3.48
CA THR A 140 10.21 -0.83 -2.58
C THR A 140 9.18 -0.83 -1.46
N ALA A 141 8.05 -1.54 -1.62
CA ALA A 141 7.07 -1.68 -0.53
C ALA A 141 7.65 -2.41 0.71
N ALA A 142 8.67 -3.25 0.54
CA ALA A 142 9.33 -3.97 1.62
C ALA A 142 10.62 -3.30 2.14
N GLU A 143 10.82 -2.00 1.90
CA GLU A 143 12.00 -1.25 2.38
C GLU A 143 12.27 -1.40 3.87
N ARG A 144 11.22 -1.43 4.68
CA ARG A 144 11.29 -1.67 6.12
C ARG A 144 11.91 -3.01 6.52
N ALA A 145 12.04 -3.96 5.58
CA ALA A 145 12.70 -5.24 5.81
C ALA A 145 14.23 -5.20 5.61
N ILE A 146 14.78 -4.13 5.01
CA ILE A 146 16.21 -4.04 4.66
C ILE A 146 17.14 -4.37 5.84
N PRO A 147 16.96 -3.82 7.07
CA PRO A 147 17.85 -4.13 8.17
C PRO A 147 17.86 -5.62 8.53
N ALA A 148 16.69 -6.26 8.58
CA ALA A 148 16.56 -7.68 8.91
C ALA A 148 17.13 -8.59 7.81
N LEU A 149 17.04 -8.17 6.55
CA LEU A 149 17.66 -8.89 5.44
C LEU A 149 19.18 -8.76 5.48
N VAL A 150 19.72 -7.57 5.77
CA VAL A 150 21.17 -7.34 5.84
C VAL A 150 21.84 -8.23 6.90
N ASP A 151 21.18 -8.47 8.03
CA ASP A 151 21.68 -9.37 9.08
C ASP A 151 21.91 -10.82 8.59
N LEU A 152 21.24 -11.23 7.51
CA LEU A 152 21.32 -12.58 6.94
C LEU A 152 22.27 -12.69 5.73
N LEU A 153 22.91 -11.59 5.31
CA LEU A 153 23.77 -11.59 4.11
C LEU A 153 24.97 -12.54 4.21
N GLY A 154 25.44 -12.84 5.41
CA GLY A 154 26.56 -13.76 5.64
C GLY A 154 26.15 -15.22 5.82
N ASP A 155 24.84 -15.54 5.88
CA ASP A 155 24.37 -16.89 6.15
C ASP A 155 24.66 -17.82 4.97
N GLN A 156 25.49 -18.84 5.21
CA GLN A 156 25.91 -19.82 4.20
C GLN A 156 25.03 -21.07 4.14
N THR A 157 23.94 -21.11 4.90
CA THR A 157 23.09 -22.29 4.98
C THR A 157 22.55 -22.62 3.59
N PRO A 158 22.80 -23.84 3.07
CA PRO A 158 22.26 -24.26 1.79
C PRO A 158 20.72 -24.34 1.85
N ILE A 159 20.08 -23.82 0.81
CA ILE A 159 18.63 -23.77 0.68
C ILE A 159 18.19 -24.41 -0.64
N GLU A 160 16.96 -24.93 -0.64
CA GLU A 160 16.35 -25.56 -1.81
C GLU A 160 15.29 -24.63 -2.38
N VAL A 161 15.67 -23.87 -3.42
CA VAL A 161 14.82 -22.84 -4.04
C VAL A 161 13.49 -23.37 -4.58
N SER A 162 13.49 -24.64 -5.01
CA SER A 162 12.31 -25.34 -5.53
C SER A 162 11.16 -25.47 -4.52
N LYS A 163 11.42 -25.30 -3.22
CA LYS A 163 10.38 -25.38 -2.18
C LYS A 163 9.42 -24.20 -2.16
N TYR A 164 9.86 -23.03 -2.60
CA TYR A 164 9.06 -21.79 -2.48
C TYR A 164 8.95 -21.00 -3.80
N ARG A 165 9.74 -21.34 -4.82
CA ARG A 165 9.54 -20.82 -6.18
C ARG A 165 9.88 -21.86 -7.24
N LYS A 166 9.29 -21.73 -8.42
CA LYS A 166 9.72 -22.48 -9.61
C LYS A 166 11.02 -21.84 -10.12
N PRO A 167 12.15 -22.57 -10.18
CA PRO A 167 13.38 -22.01 -10.70
C PRO A 167 13.29 -21.91 -12.23
N ASP A 168 13.79 -20.79 -12.78
CA ASP A 168 13.77 -20.52 -14.23
C ASP A 168 14.72 -21.46 -14.99
N THR A 169 15.72 -22.01 -14.30
CA THR A 169 16.69 -23.00 -14.78
C THR A 169 16.71 -24.20 -13.84
N PHE A 170 16.99 -25.40 -14.36
CA PHE A 170 17.40 -26.54 -13.54
C PHE A 170 18.84 -26.30 -13.05
N ASP A 171 19.03 -25.26 -12.24
CA ASP A 171 20.33 -25.03 -11.62
C ASP A 171 20.56 -26.10 -10.55
N VAL A 172 21.51 -26.98 -10.85
CA VAL A 172 21.98 -28.06 -9.96
C VAL A 172 22.74 -27.46 -8.75
N ARG A 173 22.99 -26.15 -8.77
CA ARG A 173 23.75 -25.44 -7.73
C ARG A 173 22.89 -25.21 -6.50
N LYS A 174 23.39 -25.65 -5.34
CA LYS A 174 22.83 -25.30 -4.04
C LYS A 174 23.07 -23.80 -3.79
N LEU A 175 21.98 -23.04 -3.72
CA LEU A 175 21.99 -21.63 -3.32
C LEU A 175 22.13 -21.54 -1.80
N THR A 176 22.80 -20.50 -1.31
CA THR A 176 22.88 -20.18 0.12
C THR A 176 21.82 -19.15 0.52
N LEU A 177 21.45 -19.09 1.80
CA LEU A 177 20.50 -18.08 2.29
C LEU A 177 20.97 -16.66 1.99
N GLY A 178 22.25 -16.36 2.21
CA GLY A 178 22.83 -15.05 1.93
C GLY A 178 22.71 -14.62 0.46
N GLU A 179 22.80 -15.55 -0.49
CA GLU A 179 22.62 -15.26 -1.92
C GLU A 179 21.15 -14.95 -2.29
N GLU A 180 20.19 -15.65 -1.70
CA GLU A 180 18.76 -15.34 -1.87
C GLU A 180 18.43 -13.97 -1.26
N VAL A 181 18.98 -13.69 -0.07
CA VAL A 181 18.85 -12.39 0.61
C VAL A 181 19.45 -11.26 -0.22
N ALA A 182 20.64 -11.48 -0.80
CA ALA A 182 21.27 -10.51 -1.70
C ALA A 182 20.37 -10.23 -2.91
N SER A 183 19.79 -11.27 -3.50
CA SER A 183 18.83 -11.16 -4.62
C SER A 183 17.56 -10.40 -4.21
N ALA A 184 17.06 -10.63 -2.99
CA ALA A 184 15.92 -9.91 -2.45
C ALA A 184 16.22 -8.41 -2.28
N LEU A 185 17.40 -8.05 -1.77
CA LEU A 185 17.82 -6.65 -1.63
C LEU A 185 17.98 -5.94 -2.98
N VAL A 186 18.46 -6.64 -4.00
CA VAL A 186 18.49 -6.15 -5.39
C VAL A 186 17.08 -5.89 -5.93
N ASN A 187 16.10 -6.73 -5.55
CA ASN A 187 14.71 -6.57 -5.95
C ASN A 187 13.99 -5.44 -5.20
N ILE A 188 14.34 -5.19 -3.94
CA ILE A 188 13.87 -4.02 -3.20
C ILE A 188 14.36 -2.73 -3.88
N GLY A 189 15.62 -2.72 -4.32
CA GLY A 189 16.16 -1.68 -5.21
C GLY A 189 17.08 -0.68 -4.50
N LYS A 190 17.03 0.58 -4.95
CA LYS A 190 18.02 1.61 -4.60
C LYS A 190 18.10 1.90 -3.10
N SER A 191 17.01 1.75 -2.36
CA SER A 191 16.95 1.93 -0.91
C SER A 191 17.87 0.96 -0.14
N SER A 192 18.24 -0.18 -0.74
CA SER A 192 19.21 -1.12 -0.17
C SER A 192 20.67 -0.65 -0.27
N THR A 193 20.98 0.34 -1.11
CA THR A 193 22.36 0.70 -1.49
C THR A 193 23.22 1.09 -0.29
N ASP A 194 22.74 1.97 0.56
CA ASP A 194 23.52 2.47 1.70
C ASP A 194 23.80 1.36 2.71
N ALA A 195 22.82 0.48 2.94
CA ALA A 195 22.97 -0.65 3.83
C ALA A 195 23.97 -1.69 3.29
N LEU A 196 23.96 -1.91 1.97
CA LEU A 196 24.92 -2.78 1.29
C LEU A 196 26.34 -2.21 1.33
N ILE A 197 26.51 -0.90 1.07
CA ILE A 197 27.82 -0.21 1.18
C ILE A 197 28.35 -0.32 2.60
N LYS A 198 27.50 -0.05 3.60
CA LYS A 198 27.86 -0.19 5.01
C LYS A 198 28.33 -1.62 5.31
N THR A 199 27.58 -2.63 4.90
CA THR A 199 27.92 -4.05 5.10
C THR A 199 29.26 -4.41 4.46
N LEU A 200 29.51 -3.92 3.24
CA LEU A 200 30.76 -4.15 2.52
C LEU A 200 31.98 -3.60 3.28
N ILE A 201 31.83 -2.45 3.95
CA ILE A 201 32.91 -1.79 4.69
C ILE A 201 33.07 -2.37 6.10
N THR A 202 31.97 -2.62 6.80
CA THR A 202 31.99 -2.90 8.24
C THR A 202 31.90 -4.39 8.60
N SER A 203 31.39 -5.24 7.70
CA SER A 203 31.15 -6.64 8.05
C SER A 203 32.45 -7.42 8.20
N PRO A 204 32.66 -8.14 9.32
CA PRO A 204 33.82 -9.03 9.47
C PRO A 204 33.69 -10.28 8.59
N GLU A 205 32.48 -10.67 8.22
CA GLU A 205 32.20 -11.90 7.48
C GLU A 205 32.53 -11.76 5.98
N PRO A 206 33.43 -12.59 5.43
CA PRO A 206 33.77 -12.52 4.01
C PRO A 206 32.57 -12.70 3.07
N HIS A 207 31.66 -13.61 3.42
CA HIS A 207 30.49 -13.93 2.60
C HIS A 207 29.45 -12.81 2.59
N ALA A 208 29.27 -12.10 3.70
CA ALA A 208 28.43 -10.92 3.73
C ALA A 208 28.96 -9.82 2.82
N ARG A 209 30.29 -9.61 2.79
CA ARG A 209 30.93 -8.65 1.87
C ARG A 209 30.83 -9.08 0.42
N GLU A 210 31.05 -10.36 0.13
CA GLU A 210 30.90 -10.98 -1.20
C GLU A 210 29.47 -10.77 -1.75
N ASN A 211 28.46 -11.11 -0.95
CA ASN A 211 27.05 -10.96 -1.31
C ASN A 211 26.64 -9.48 -1.46
N ALA A 212 27.16 -8.60 -0.60
CA ALA A 212 26.92 -7.16 -0.70
C ALA A 212 27.54 -6.55 -1.97
N ALA A 213 28.78 -6.92 -2.30
CA ALA A 213 29.45 -6.48 -3.51
C ALA A 213 28.71 -6.95 -4.77
N TRP A 214 28.28 -8.22 -4.81
CA TRP A 214 27.46 -8.74 -5.89
C TRP A 214 26.15 -7.96 -6.05
N ALA A 215 25.42 -7.73 -4.95
CA ALA A 215 24.16 -7.02 -4.96
C ALA A 215 24.31 -5.57 -5.47
N LEU A 216 25.38 -4.87 -5.07
CA LEU A 216 25.69 -3.53 -5.57
C LEU A 216 25.94 -3.51 -7.08
N GLY A 217 26.71 -4.48 -7.60
CA GLY A 217 26.93 -4.63 -9.04
C GLY A 217 25.64 -4.93 -9.82
N ALA A 218 24.78 -5.78 -9.27
CA ALA A 218 23.48 -6.10 -9.87
C ALA A 218 22.51 -4.91 -9.86
N LEU A 219 22.47 -4.13 -8.76
CA LEU A 219 21.67 -2.91 -8.63
C LEU A 219 22.06 -1.87 -9.68
N HIS A 220 23.36 -1.67 -9.91
CA HIS A 220 23.83 -0.70 -10.89
C HIS A 220 23.35 -1.05 -12.31
N ARG A 221 23.44 -2.32 -12.71
CA ARG A 221 22.98 -2.78 -14.03
C ARG A 221 21.49 -2.53 -14.25
N ARG A 222 20.67 -2.70 -13.20
CA ARG A 222 19.22 -2.50 -13.27
C ARG A 222 18.82 -1.04 -13.51
N GLN A 223 19.70 -0.08 -13.21
CA GLN A 223 19.45 1.35 -13.46
C GLN A 223 19.80 1.79 -14.88
N LEU A 224 20.44 0.93 -15.69
CA LEU A 224 20.90 1.24 -17.04
C LEU A 224 19.96 0.74 -18.15
N ILE A 225 18.81 0.17 -17.78
CA ILE A 225 17.75 -0.35 -18.66
C ILE A 225 16.43 0.36 -18.35
#